data_AF-A0A0F2SCG3-F1
#
_entry.id   AF-A0A0F2SCG3-F1
#
_cell.length_a   1.000
_cell.length_b   1.000
_cell.length_c   1.000
_cell.angle_alpha   90.00
_cell.angle_beta   90.00
_cell.angle_gamma   90.00
#
_symmetry.space_group_name_H-M   'P 1'
#
loop_
_entity.id
_entity.type
_entity.pdbx_description
1 polymer ?
#
loop_
_entity_poly.entity_id
_entity_poly.type
_entity_poly.pdbx_seq_one_letter_code
_entity_poly.pdbx_strand_id
1 'polypeptide(L)'
;MDYARYTVHAGDTIYKIAKAYNVEMAEIIQLNHLKHPDRIYAGQVLLLPVQESREPATPMQIPEPTLTYATWLYEAYAGKDSELTAITTYLYQAVLLDHPDFDALLRPIAYDEMQHLEKLALALRYLGVDPKYGALSSGHWVEWRANFVNYTSDLCALLDSNIADEARDHQEYLELAQKIPIPEIQCILMEMAADEERHYHLFCQAKQQYCGEFAPCPQPTPCSPPPIYTPIISQEPLQEAQLPMIDLPGPHQGGRG
;
A
#
# COMPACT_ATOMS: atom_id res chain seq x y z
N MET A 1 -13.44 40.65 4.51
CA MET A 1 -13.76 39.21 4.37
C MET A 1 -15.22 39.14 4.04
N ASP A 2 -15.52 38.73 2.81
CA ASP A 2 -16.90 38.57 2.39
C ASP A 2 -17.46 37.26 2.95
N TYR A 3 -18.74 37.25 3.28
CA TYR A 3 -19.43 36.11 3.87
C TYR A 3 -20.79 35.93 3.21
N ALA A 4 -21.15 34.67 2.99
CA ALA A 4 -22.47 34.28 2.53
C ALA A 4 -23.34 33.93 3.73
N ARG A 5 -24.64 34.21 3.66
CA ARG A 5 -25.60 33.81 4.69
C ARG A 5 -26.30 32.53 4.28
N TYR A 6 -26.22 31.51 5.12
CA TYR A 6 -26.89 30.23 4.94
C TYR A 6 -27.93 30.03 6.05
N THR A 7 -29.15 29.65 5.70
CA THR A 7 -30.19 29.31 6.68
C THR A 7 -30.23 27.80 6.85
N VAL A 8 -29.96 27.33 8.06
CA VAL A 8 -29.93 25.91 8.40
C VAL A 8 -31.32 25.28 8.19
N HIS A 9 -31.36 24.12 7.56
CA HIS A 9 -32.56 23.32 7.35
C HIS A 9 -32.57 22.09 8.28
N ALA A 10 -33.73 21.46 8.44
CA ALA A 10 -33.84 20.25 9.27
C ALA A 10 -32.98 19.11 8.70
N GLY A 11 -32.10 18.55 9.53
CA GLY A 11 -31.19 17.46 9.14
C GLY A 11 -29.81 17.92 8.64
N ASP A 12 -29.56 19.23 8.61
CA ASP A 12 -28.25 19.79 8.35
C ASP A 12 -27.29 19.53 9.51
N THR A 13 -26.02 19.40 9.15
CA THR A 13 -24.90 19.42 10.09
C THR A 13 -23.84 20.38 9.55
N ILE A 14 -23.00 20.90 10.43
CA ILE A 14 -21.86 21.75 10.01
C ILE A 14 -21.01 21.03 8.96
N TYR A 15 -20.81 19.70 9.08
CA TYR A 15 -20.13 18.89 8.09
C TYR A 15 -20.80 18.91 6.70
N LYS A 16 -22.12 18.67 6.64
CA LYS A 16 -22.85 18.65 5.37
C LYS A 16 -22.81 20.03 4.69
N ILE A 17 -22.97 21.09 5.47
CA ILE A 17 -22.90 22.47 4.97
C ILE A 17 -21.48 22.79 4.49
N ALA A 18 -20.46 22.52 5.31
CA ALA A 18 -19.04 22.71 4.95
C ALA A 18 -18.69 22.02 3.63
N LYS A 19 -19.07 20.74 3.49
CA LYS A 19 -18.86 19.95 2.28
C LYS A 19 -19.61 20.49 1.07
N ALA A 20 -20.88 20.88 1.23
CA ALA A 20 -21.70 21.39 0.13
C ALA A 20 -21.18 22.73 -0.42
N TYR A 21 -20.58 23.55 0.44
CA TYR A 21 -20.06 24.87 0.08
C TYR A 21 -18.54 24.90 -0.10
N ASN A 22 -17.87 23.73 -0.03
CA ASN A 22 -16.41 23.59 -0.14
C ASN A 22 -15.63 24.55 0.78
N VAL A 23 -16.06 24.64 2.04
CA VAL A 23 -15.42 25.45 3.09
C VAL A 23 -15.05 24.56 4.27
N GLU A 24 -14.07 24.97 5.07
CA GLU A 24 -13.66 24.22 6.24
C GLU A 24 -14.67 24.35 7.38
N MET A 25 -14.99 23.23 8.05
CA MET A 25 -15.89 23.24 9.21
C MET A 25 -15.39 24.18 10.31
N ALA A 26 -14.08 24.17 10.55
CA ALA A 26 -13.43 25.00 11.56
C ALA A 26 -13.64 26.50 11.28
N GLU A 27 -13.62 26.90 10.01
CA GLU A 27 -13.86 28.28 9.60
C GLU A 27 -15.31 28.70 9.85
N ILE A 28 -16.29 27.85 9.53
CA ILE A 28 -17.71 28.11 9.87
C ILE A 28 -17.89 28.26 11.38
N ILE A 29 -17.29 27.35 12.17
CA ILE A 29 -17.39 27.35 13.63
C ILE A 29 -16.81 28.63 14.22
N GLN A 30 -15.61 29.01 13.78
CA GLN A 30 -14.92 30.19 14.26
C GLN A 30 -15.65 31.48 13.85
N LEU A 31 -16.08 31.57 12.59
CA LEU A 31 -16.77 32.74 12.03
C LEU A 31 -18.12 32.99 12.70
N ASN A 32 -18.83 31.93 13.11
CA ASN A 32 -20.11 32.03 13.80
C ASN A 32 -20.00 31.93 15.33
N HIS A 33 -18.78 31.84 15.87
CA HIS A 33 -18.51 31.67 17.30
C HIS A 33 -19.32 30.54 17.96
N LEU A 34 -19.47 29.41 17.26
CA LEU A 34 -20.26 28.28 17.74
C LEU A 34 -19.55 27.58 18.90
N LYS A 35 -20.12 27.68 20.10
CA LYS A 35 -19.62 26.98 21.29
C LYS A 35 -19.92 25.48 21.28
N HIS A 36 -20.98 25.08 20.59
CA HIS A 36 -21.41 23.70 20.43
C HIS A 36 -21.70 23.43 18.94
N PRO A 37 -20.66 23.13 18.13
CA PRO A 37 -20.77 22.95 16.68
C PRO A 37 -21.78 21.88 16.25
N ASP A 38 -21.98 20.85 17.09
CA ASP A 38 -22.93 19.76 16.82
C ASP A 38 -24.39 20.15 17.06
N ARG A 39 -24.65 21.39 17.50
CA ARG A 39 -25.98 21.89 17.87
C ARG A 39 -26.30 23.13 17.06
N ILE A 40 -26.63 22.92 15.79
CA ILE A 40 -27.28 23.92 14.93
C ILE A 40 -28.76 23.59 14.78
N TYR A 41 -29.59 24.62 14.65
CA TYR A 41 -31.04 24.49 14.62
C TYR A 41 -31.61 24.93 13.28
N ALA A 42 -32.64 24.24 12.79
CA ALA A 42 -33.35 24.67 11.59
C ALA A 42 -33.88 26.12 11.77
N GLY A 43 -33.66 26.97 10.76
CA GLY A 43 -33.94 28.41 10.79
C GLY A 43 -32.79 29.27 11.33
N GLN A 44 -31.73 28.68 11.91
CA GLN A 44 -30.54 29.41 12.32
C GLN A 44 -29.79 29.92 11.08
N VAL A 45 -29.34 31.17 11.11
CA VAL A 45 -28.49 31.73 10.04
C VAL A 45 -27.03 31.59 10.41
N LEU A 46 -26.25 30.96 9.54
CA LEU A 46 -24.80 30.85 9.62
C LEU A 46 -24.14 31.75 8.57
N LEU A 47 -23.04 32.37 8.96
CA LEU A 47 -22.10 33.04 8.08
C LEU A 47 -21.14 31.99 7.53
N LEU A 48 -21.08 31.84 6.21
CA LEU A 48 -20.09 31.00 5.55
C LEU A 48 -19.00 31.91 4.99
N PRO A 49 -17.70 31.57 5.15
CA PRO A 49 -16.64 32.32 4.50
C PRO A 49 -16.84 32.27 2.98
N VAL A 50 -16.87 33.42 2.32
CA VAL A 50 -16.74 33.45 0.86
C VAL A 50 -15.26 33.31 0.59
N GLN A 51 -14.82 32.11 0.26
CA GLN A 51 -13.54 31.99 -0.43
C GLN A 51 -13.73 32.63 -1.79
N GLU A 52 -12.95 33.68 -2.11
CA GLU A 52 -12.72 34.04 -3.50
C GLU A 52 -12.40 32.74 -4.20
N SER A 53 -13.16 32.40 -5.23
CA SER A 53 -13.06 31.14 -5.94
C SER A 53 -11.60 30.82 -6.20
N ARG A 54 -11.00 29.98 -5.36
CA ARG A 54 -9.97 29.08 -5.83
C ARG A 54 -10.72 28.34 -6.92
N GLU A 55 -10.38 28.63 -8.17
CA GLU A 55 -10.84 27.82 -9.29
C GLU A 55 -10.82 26.37 -8.80
N PRO A 56 -11.92 25.61 -8.95
CA PRO A 56 -11.96 24.24 -8.47
C PRO A 56 -10.67 23.62 -8.97
N ALA A 57 -9.78 23.19 -8.06
CA ALA A 57 -8.52 22.60 -8.45
C ALA A 57 -8.92 21.49 -9.42
N THR A 58 -8.63 21.68 -10.71
CA THR A 58 -8.91 20.68 -11.72
C THR A 58 -8.37 19.40 -11.13
N PRO A 59 -9.18 18.33 -10.95
CA PRO A 59 -8.70 17.12 -10.32
C PRO A 59 -7.38 16.79 -11.01
N MET A 60 -6.29 16.75 -10.24
CA MET A 60 -4.95 16.66 -10.78
C MET A 60 -4.92 15.39 -11.63
N GLN A 61 -5.08 15.55 -12.95
CA GLN A 61 -5.19 14.41 -13.85
C GLN A 61 -3.79 13.86 -13.95
N ILE A 62 -3.56 12.72 -13.30
CA ILE A 62 -2.31 12.00 -13.40
C ILE A 62 -2.14 11.62 -14.88
N PRO A 63 -1.07 12.08 -15.55
CA PRO A 63 -0.92 11.86 -16.97
C PRO A 63 -0.75 10.37 -17.25
N GLU A 64 -1.39 9.85 -18.30
CA GLU A 64 -1.02 8.53 -18.82
C GLU A 64 0.44 8.55 -19.30
N PRO A 65 1.22 7.47 -19.13
CA PRO A 65 0.82 6.14 -18.63
C PRO A 65 0.94 5.94 -17.11
N THR A 66 1.17 7.01 -16.33
CA THR A 66 1.44 6.92 -14.88
C THR A 66 0.28 6.32 -14.10
N LEU A 67 -0.97 6.60 -14.50
CA LEU A 67 -2.16 5.99 -13.89
C LEU A 67 -2.24 4.48 -14.19
N THR A 68 -1.87 4.06 -15.41
CA THR A 68 -1.80 2.64 -15.77
C THR A 68 -0.77 1.90 -14.90
N TYR A 69 0.42 2.47 -14.72
CA TYR A 69 1.45 1.88 -13.85
C TYR A 69 1.00 1.79 -12.40
N ALA A 70 0.41 2.88 -11.87
CA ALA A 70 -0.13 2.89 -10.52
C ALA A 70 -1.21 1.81 -10.34
N THR A 71 -2.06 1.60 -11.34
CA THR A 71 -3.11 0.56 -11.31
C THR A 71 -2.51 -0.83 -11.15
N TRP A 72 -1.44 -1.15 -11.88
CA TRP A 72 -0.76 -2.44 -11.73
C TRP A 72 -0.09 -2.58 -10.35
N LEU A 73 0.57 -1.52 -9.88
CA LEU A 73 1.21 -1.55 -8.56
C LEU A 73 0.20 -1.64 -7.41
N TYR A 74 -1.02 -1.13 -7.56
CA TYR A 74 -2.07 -1.29 -6.54
C TYR A 74 -2.50 -2.74 -6.34
N GLU A 75 -2.55 -3.55 -7.41
CA GLU A 75 -2.87 -4.98 -7.30
C GLU A 75 -1.81 -5.69 -6.45
N ALA A 76 -0.53 -5.50 -6.77
CA ALA A 76 0.58 -6.02 -5.97
C ALA A 76 0.61 -5.46 -4.54
N TYR A 77 0.23 -4.19 -4.35
CA TYR A 77 0.29 -3.52 -3.04
C TYR A 77 -0.78 -4.06 -2.07
N ALA A 78 -2.04 -4.09 -2.50
CA ALA A 78 -3.17 -4.37 -1.62
C ALA A 78 -4.37 -5.00 -2.34
N GLY A 79 -4.10 -5.74 -3.42
CA GLY A 79 -5.06 -6.62 -4.08
C GLY A 79 -5.30 -7.92 -3.31
N LYS A 80 -5.92 -8.89 -3.98
CA LYS A 80 -6.19 -10.21 -3.38
C LYS A 80 -4.90 -11.00 -3.20
N ASP A 81 -4.12 -11.13 -4.26
CA ASP A 81 -2.81 -11.77 -4.27
C ASP A 81 -1.80 -10.60 -4.24
N SER A 82 -1.36 -10.22 -3.05
CA SER A 82 -0.65 -8.96 -2.80
C SER A 82 0.20 -9.03 -1.54
N GLU A 83 1.12 -8.07 -1.40
CA GLU A 83 1.98 -7.93 -0.23
C GLU A 83 1.20 -7.81 1.08
N LEU A 84 0.14 -7.00 1.09
CA LEU A 84 -0.70 -6.87 2.28
C LEU A 84 -1.39 -8.20 2.63
N THR A 85 -1.82 -8.97 1.63
CA THR A 85 -2.37 -10.30 1.85
C THR A 85 -1.31 -11.27 2.36
N ALA A 86 -0.10 -11.25 1.81
CA ALA A 86 1.01 -12.11 2.24
C ALA A 86 1.40 -11.85 3.70
N ILE A 87 1.65 -10.58 4.08
CA ILE A 87 1.94 -10.16 5.47
C ILE A 87 0.89 -10.72 6.44
N THR A 88 -0.38 -10.44 6.15
CA THR A 88 -1.48 -10.80 7.05
C THR A 88 -1.69 -12.32 7.12
N THR A 89 -1.46 -13.02 6.01
CA THR A 89 -1.51 -14.48 5.92
C THR A 89 -0.39 -15.10 6.73
N TYR A 90 0.86 -14.71 6.54
CA TYR A 90 2.01 -15.33 7.19
C TYR A 90 2.04 -15.04 8.70
N LEU A 91 1.66 -13.83 9.13
CA LEU A 91 1.51 -13.53 10.55
C LEU A 91 0.40 -14.36 11.20
N TYR A 92 -0.75 -14.53 10.52
CA TYR A 92 -1.83 -15.38 11.01
C TYR A 92 -1.38 -16.84 11.13
N GLN A 93 -0.75 -17.37 10.08
CA GLN A 93 -0.28 -18.75 10.04
C GLN A 93 0.80 -19.03 11.10
N ALA A 94 1.72 -18.08 11.35
CA ALA A 94 2.73 -18.21 12.40
C ALA A 94 2.09 -18.37 13.79
N VAL A 95 1.02 -17.63 14.06
CA VAL A 95 0.25 -17.75 15.31
C VAL A 95 -0.56 -19.05 15.33
N LEU A 96 -1.16 -19.44 14.20
CA LEU A 96 -1.99 -20.63 14.11
C LEU A 96 -1.20 -21.93 14.34
N LEU A 97 0.00 -22.03 13.78
CA LEU A 97 0.82 -23.24 13.84
C LEU A 97 1.55 -23.40 15.19
N ASP A 98 1.82 -22.30 15.89
CA ASP A 98 2.40 -22.25 17.25
C ASP A 98 3.58 -23.23 17.45
N HIS A 99 4.55 -23.19 16.54
CA HIS A 99 5.73 -24.05 16.56
C HIS A 99 6.99 -23.25 16.23
N PRO A 100 8.12 -23.44 16.93
CA PRO A 100 9.33 -22.62 16.75
C PRO A 100 9.87 -22.65 15.32
N ASP A 101 9.83 -23.81 14.66
CA ASP A 101 10.34 -23.93 13.28
C ASP A 101 9.47 -23.17 12.27
N PHE A 102 8.16 -23.08 12.50
CA PHE A 102 7.25 -22.30 11.65
C PHE A 102 7.28 -20.81 12.01
N ASP A 103 7.53 -20.47 13.28
CA ASP A 103 7.76 -19.09 13.70
C ASP A 103 9.02 -18.50 13.04
N ALA A 104 10.10 -19.29 13.02
CA ALA A 104 11.36 -18.96 12.36
C ALA A 104 11.29 -18.94 10.83
N LEU A 105 10.24 -19.50 10.23
CA LEU A 105 9.97 -19.48 8.80
C LEU A 105 9.06 -18.30 8.43
N LEU A 106 7.87 -18.24 9.02
CA LEU A 106 6.78 -17.37 8.58
C LEU A 106 6.95 -15.92 9.03
N ARG A 107 7.45 -15.65 10.25
CA ARG A 107 7.59 -14.26 10.71
C ARG A 107 8.67 -13.49 9.95
N PRO A 108 9.87 -14.04 9.69
CA PRO A 108 10.86 -13.34 8.89
C PRO A 108 10.36 -13.02 7.49
N ILE A 109 9.73 -13.99 6.81
CA ILE A 109 9.13 -13.77 5.49
C ILE A 109 8.06 -12.66 5.57
N ALA A 110 7.16 -12.71 6.57
CA ALA A 110 6.17 -11.64 6.76
C ALA A 110 6.80 -10.24 6.97
N TYR A 111 8.00 -10.15 7.54
CA TYR A 111 8.71 -8.88 7.68
C TYR A 111 9.39 -8.43 6.39
N ASP A 112 9.82 -9.37 5.54
CA ASP A 112 10.28 -9.07 4.18
C ASP A 112 9.09 -8.51 3.36
N GLU A 113 7.90 -9.12 3.44
CA GLU A 113 6.69 -8.59 2.78
C GLU A 113 6.27 -7.20 3.30
N MET A 114 6.50 -6.90 4.58
CA MET A 114 6.28 -5.54 5.10
C MET A 114 7.21 -4.52 4.43
N GLN A 115 8.44 -4.91 4.11
CA GLN A 115 9.37 -4.06 3.37
C GLN A 115 8.96 -3.94 1.90
N HIS A 116 8.47 -5.01 1.28
CA HIS A 116 7.92 -5.00 -0.08
C HIS A 116 6.72 -4.05 -0.18
N LEU A 117 5.78 -4.16 0.76
CA LEU A 117 4.64 -3.26 0.87
C LEU A 117 5.08 -1.79 0.98
N GLU A 118 6.10 -1.49 1.79
CA GLU A 118 6.66 -0.13 1.88
C GLU A 118 7.30 0.32 0.56
N LYS A 119 8.09 -0.53 -0.10
CA LYS A 119 8.70 -0.25 -1.41
C LYS A 119 7.62 0.08 -2.46
N LEU A 120 6.54 -0.69 -2.52
CA LEU A 120 5.40 -0.44 -3.40
C LEU A 120 4.67 0.86 -3.04
N ALA A 121 4.49 1.15 -1.74
CA ALA A 121 3.90 2.42 -1.30
C ALA A 121 4.74 3.63 -1.75
N LEU A 122 6.06 3.53 -1.67
CA LEU A 122 6.98 4.56 -2.15
C LEU A 122 6.96 4.69 -3.68
N ALA A 123 6.85 3.57 -4.41
CA ALA A 123 6.66 3.59 -5.87
C ALA A 123 5.33 4.27 -6.26
N LEU A 124 4.24 3.97 -5.57
CA LEU A 124 2.94 4.63 -5.74
C LEU A 124 3.03 6.13 -5.47
N ARG A 125 3.71 6.53 -4.38
CA ARG A 125 3.99 7.95 -4.08
C ARG A 125 4.83 8.61 -5.18
N TYR A 126 5.83 7.92 -5.72
CA TYR A 126 6.66 8.40 -6.82
C TYR A 126 5.84 8.66 -8.10
N LEU A 127 4.82 7.83 -8.35
CA LEU A 127 3.86 8.02 -9.44
C LEU A 127 2.81 9.12 -9.15
N GLY A 128 2.87 9.78 -7.98
CA GLY A 128 1.97 10.86 -7.61
C GLY A 128 0.58 10.42 -7.13
N VAL A 129 0.44 9.15 -6.71
CA VAL A 129 -0.80 8.64 -6.08
C VAL A 129 -0.61 8.39 -4.58
N ASP A 130 -1.71 8.37 -3.84
CA ASP A 130 -1.74 8.01 -2.42
C ASP A 130 -1.84 6.50 -2.24
N PRO A 131 -0.92 5.83 -1.53
CA PRO A 131 -0.89 4.37 -1.39
C PRO A 131 -2.02 3.89 -0.45
N LYS A 132 -3.25 3.89 -0.95
CA LYS A 132 -4.42 3.37 -0.22
C LYS A 132 -4.45 1.86 -0.34
N TYR A 133 -4.83 1.19 0.76
CA TYR A 133 -4.97 -0.26 0.78
C TYR A 133 -6.21 -0.73 0.00
N GLY A 134 -6.02 -0.93 -1.29
CA GLY A 134 -6.99 -1.49 -2.22
C GLY A 134 -6.44 -1.51 -3.64
N ALA A 135 -7.24 -2.03 -4.55
CA ALA A 135 -6.88 -2.14 -5.96
C ALA A 135 -8.09 -1.94 -6.89
N LEU A 136 -7.83 -1.86 -8.21
CA LEU A 136 -8.88 -1.68 -9.22
C LEU A 136 -9.36 -3.03 -9.75
N SER A 137 -10.42 -3.55 -9.14
CA SER A 137 -11.07 -4.76 -9.64
C SER A 137 -12.21 -4.44 -10.60
N SER A 138 -12.17 -4.98 -11.82
CA SER A 138 -13.23 -4.83 -12.83
C SER A 138 -13.64 -3.38 -13.10
N GLY A 139 -12.69 -2.45 -13.05
CA GLY A 139 -12.91 -1.02 -13.32
C GLY A 139 -13.43 -0.20 -12.13
N HIS A 140 -13.49 -0.77 -10.92
CA HIS A 140 -13.92 -0.05 -9.72
C HIS A 140 -12.91 -0.27 -8.58
N TRP A 141 -12.77 0.73 -7.72
CA TRP A 141 -11.93 0.61 -6.52
C TRP A 141 -12.51 -0.40 -5.54
N VAL A 142 -11.70 -1.34 -5.10
CA VAL A 142 -12.01 -2.30 -4.05
C VAL A 142 -10.97 -2.16 -2.95
N GLU A 143 -11.41 -1.73 -1.77
CA GLU A 143 -10.57 -1.75 -0.57
C GLU A 143 -10.17 -3.18 -0.22
N TRP A 144 -8.96 -3.33 0.33
CA TRP A 144 -8.47 -4.61 0.81
C TRP A 144 -9.40 -5.17 1.90
N ARG A 145 -9.61 -6.48 1.90
CA ARG A 145 -10.56 -7.14 2.80
C ARG A 145 -9.91 -8.32 3.49
N ALA A 146 -10.23 -8.50 4.76
CA ALA A 146 -9.73 -9.62 5.56
C ALA A 146 -10.13 -11.01 5.03
N ASN A 147 -11.07 -11.12 4.09
CA ASN A 147 -11.43 -12.37 3.43
C ASN A 147 -10.52 -12.74 2.25
N PHE A 148 -9.49 -11.94 1.95
CA PHE A 148 -8.42 -12.31 1.02
C PHE A 148 -7.39 -13.24 1.66
N VAL A 149 -7.26 -13.19 2.99
CA VAL A 149 -6.35 -14.02 3.76
C VAL A 149 -6.72 -15.51 3.65
N ASN A 150 -5.72 -16.36 3.45
CA ASN A 150 -5.91 -17.82 3.48
C ASN A 150 -5.91 -18.34 4.93
N TYR A 151 -7.09 -18.71 5.42
CA TYR A 151 -7.28 -19.23 6.79
C TYR A 151 -7.20 -20.76 6.91
N THR A 152 -6.67 -21.47 5.91
CA THR A 152 -6.49 -22.93 6.01
C THR A 152 -5.67 -23.32 7.24
N SER A 153 -6.05 -24.43 7.88
CA SER A 153 -5.35 -24.97 9.06
C SER A 153 -4.61 -26.28 8.77
N ASP A 154 -4.72 -26.81 7.55
CA ASP A 154 -3.93 -27.97 7.13
C ASP A 154 -2.54 -27.51 6.72
N LEU A 155 -1.50 -28.04 7.39
CA LEU A 155 -0.12 -27.61 7.21
C LEU A 155 0.37 -27.76 5.76
N CYS A 156 0.04 -28.86 5.11
CA CYS A 156 0.55 -29.13 3.77
C CYS A 156 -0.18 -28.30 2.72
N ALA A 157 -1.51 -28.15 2.84
CA ALA A 157 -2.28 -27.25 1.99
C ALA A 157 -1.89 -25.77 2.17
N LEU A 158 -1.51 -25.38 3.39
CA LEU A 158 -0.97 -24.06 3.69
C LEU A 158 0.35 -23.83 2.95
N LEU A 159 1.32 -24.73 3.12
CA LEU A 159 2.61 -24.63 2.46
C LEU A 159 2.47 -24.67 0.94
N ASP A 160 1.54 -25.47 0.41
CA ASP A 160 1.22 -25.49 -1.02
C ASP A 160 0.70 -24.15 -1.53
N SER A 161 -0.21 -23.50 -0.78
CA SER A 161 -0.70 -22.17 -1.14
C SER A 161 0.45 -21.17 -1.17
N ASN A 162 1.22 -21.09 -0.08
CA ASN A 162 2.32 -20.12 0.03
C ASN A 162 3.34 -20.33 -1.10
N ILE A 163 3.76 -21.56 -1.39
CA ILE A 163 4.66 -21.87 -2.53
C ILE A 163 4.07 -21.36 -3.86
N ALA A 164 2.77 -21.54 -4.08
CA ALA A 164 2.10 -21.13 -5.31
C ALA A 164 1.87 -19.61 -5.40
N ASP A 165 1.74 -18.94 -4.26
CA ASP A 165 1.61 -17.49 -4.17
C ASP A 165 2.99 -16.84 -4.43
N GLU A 166 4.05 -17.26 -3.73
CA GLU A 166 5.43 -16.78 -3.95
C GLU A 166 5.92 -16.96 -5.41
N ALA A 167 5.62 -18.10 -6.01
CA ALA A 167 5.99 -18.36 -7.40
C ALA A 167 5.26 -17.42 -8.40
N ARG A 168 4.04 -17.01 -8.07
CA ARG A 168 3.23 -16.10 -8.87
C ARG A 168 3.74 -14.68 -8.73
N ASP A 169 4.02 -14.26 -7.51
CA ASP A 169 4.47 -12.91 -7.18
C ASP A 169 5.85 -12.65 -7.79
N HIS A 170 6.77 -13.63 -7.72
CA HIS A 170 8.04 -13.61 -8.45
C HIS A 170 7.85 -13.31 -9.95
N GLN A 171 6.95 -14.06 -10.61
CA GLN A 171 6.70 -13.91 -12.04
C GLN A 171 6.03 -12.56 -12.35
N GLU A 172 5.09 -12.13 -11.52
CA GLU A 172 4.39 -10.86 -11.66
C GLU A 172 5.38 -9.69 -11.59
N TYR A 173 6.29 -9.67 -10.62
CA TYR A 173 7.27 -8.59 -10.47
C TYR A 173 8.24 -8.49 -11.63
N LEU A 174 8.67 -9.62 -12.19
CA LEU A 174 9.49 -9.60 -13.41
C LEU A 174 8.73 -9.02 -14.60
N GLU A 175 7.45 -9.35 -14.75
CA GLU A 175 6.62 -8.79 -15.80
C GLU A 175 6.37 -7.30 -15.63
N LEU A 176 6.08 -6.86 -14.41
CA LEU A 176 5.89 -5.44 -14.10
C LEU A 176 7.18 -4.64 -14.34
N ALA A 177 8.34 -5.19 -13.97
CA ALA A 177 9.64 -4.57 -14.23
C ALA A 177 9.89 -4.39 -15.74
N GLN A 178 9.40 -5.31 -16.58
CA GLN A 178 9.48 -5.14 -18.05
C GLN A 178 8.49 -4.11 -18.59
N LYS A 179 7.28 -4.04 -18.02
CA LYS A 179 6.18 -3.19 -18.49
C LYS A 179 6.29 -1.72 -18.03
N ILE A 180 6.97 -1.45 -16.92
CA ILE A 180 7.11 -0.10 -16.34
C ILE A 180 8.53 0.43 -16.65
N PRO A 181 8.69 1.35 -17.63
CA PRO A 181 10.00 1.84 -18.06
C PRO A 181 10.52 2.98 -17.15
N ILE A 182 10.49 2.77 -15.83
CA ILE A 182 10.96 3.72 -14.81
C ILE A 182 12.07 3.02 -14.01
N PRO A 183 13.36 3.37 -14.22
CA PRO A 183 14.49 2.62 -13.66
C PRO A 183 14.41 2.39 -12.15
N GLU A 184 13.94 3.37 -11.39
CA GLU A 184 13.78 3.27 -9.94
C GLU A 184 12.76 2.19 -9.55
N ILE A 185 11.63 2.12 -10.25
CA ILE A 185 10.58 1.11 -10.02
C ILE A 185 11.02 -0.26 -10.54
N GLN A 186 11.73 -0.31 -11.67
CA GLN A 186 12.30 -1.56 -12.19
C GLN A 186 13.27 -2.19 -11.18
N CYS A 187 14.13 -1.37 -10.57
CA CYS A 187 15.06 -1.84 -9.53
C CYS A 187 14.31 -2.42 -8.33
N ILE A 188 13.29 -1.70 -7.83
CA ILE A 188 12.45 -2.17 -6.72
C ILE A 188 11.82 -3.53 -7.03
N LEU A 189 11.18 -3.66 -8.20
CA LEU A 189 10.48 -4.89 -8.59
C LEU A 189 11.45 -6.06 -8.80
N MET A 190 12.66 -5.82 -9.32
CA MET A 190 13.67 -6.86 -9.47
C MET A 190 14.24 -7.33 -8.12
N GLU A 191 14.37 -6.44 -7.14
CA GLU A 191 14.74 -6.82 -5.77
C GLU A 191 13.66 -7.70 -5.14
N MET A 192 12.39 -7.26 -5.20
CA MET A 192 11.26 -8.02 -4.66
C MET A 192 11.15 -9.41 -5.31
N ALA A 193 11.28 -9.49 -6.64
CA ALA A 193 11.28 -10.79 -7.33
C ALA A 193 12.37 -11.75 -6.81
N ALA A 194 13.55 -11.24 -6.44
CA ALA A 194 14.62 -12.08 -5.88
C ALA A 194 14.34 -12.51 -4.43
N ASP A 195 13.59 -11.70 -3.68
CA ASP A 195 13.11 -12.02 -2.35
C ASP A 195 12.03 -13.12 -2.42
N GLU A 196 11.07 -13.03 -3.35
CA GLU A 196 10.04 -14.08 -3.58
C GLU A 196 10.63 -15.41 -4.00
N GLU A 197 11.69 -15.40 -4.82
CA GLU A 197 12.42 -16.63 -5.17
C GLU A 197 13.02 -17.29 -3.91
N ARG A 198 13.53 -16.50 -2.96
CA ARG A 198 14.00 -17.06 -1.67
C ARG A 198 12.85 -17.59 -0.84
N HIS A 199 11.76 -16.84 -0.70
CA HIS A 199 10.58 -17.26 0.07
C HIS A 199 10.00 -18.57 -0.46
N TYR A 200 9.85 -18.67 -1.78
CA TYR A 200 9.48 -19.88 -2.51
C TYR A 200 10.33 -21.09 -2.08
N HIS A 201 11.65 -20.94 -2.09
CA HIS A 201 12.57 -22.02 -1.71
C HIS A 201 12.48 -22.38 -0.23
N LEU A 202 12.30 -21.41 0.66
CA LEU A 202 12.12 -21.65 2.10
C LEU A 202 10.84 -22.44 2.38
N PHE A 203 9.71 -22.05 1.79
CA PHE A 203 8.45 -22.79 1.95
C PHE A 203 8.53 -24.19 1.34
N CYS A 204 9.17 -24.33 0.17
CA CYS A 204 9.33 -25.63 -0.44
C CYS A 204 10.21 -26.58 0.40
N GLN A 205 11.31 -26.07 0.98
CA GLN A 205 12.13 -26.85 1.91
C GLN A 205 11.33 -27.29 3.14
N ALA A 206 10.52 -26.39 3.70
CA ALA A 206 9.63 -26.73 4.80
C ALA A 206 8.62 -27.83 4.41
N LYS A 207 8.02 -27.74 3.22
CA LYS A 207 7.10 -28.77 2.72
C LYS A 207 7.78 -30.13 2.59
N GLN A 208 8.99 -30.18 2.01
CA GLN A 208 9.76 -31.43 1.91
C GLN A 208 10.03 -32.05 3.29
N GLN A 209 10.38 -31.23 4.28
CA GLN A 209 10.69 -31.67 5.63
C GLN A 209 9.45 -32.20 6.38
N TYR A 210 8.31 -31.50 6.29
CA TYR A 210 7.15 -31.77 7.14
C TYR A 210 6.01 -32.55 6.48
N CYS A 211 5.95 -32.56 5.14
CA CYS A 211 4.88 -33.24 4.37
C CYS A 211 5.36 -34.51 3.64
N GLY A 212 6.65 -34.82 3.67
CA GLY A 212 7.18 -36.09 3.15
C GLY A 212 7.20 -36.20 1.62
N GLU A 213 7.13 -35.09 0.89
CA GLU A 213 7.31 -35.08 -0.56
C GLU A 213 8.80 -35.04 -0.93
N PHE A 214 9.26 -36.07 -1.65
CA PHE A 214 10.62 -36.14 -2.21
C PHE A 214 10.76 -35.48 -3.59
N ALA A 215 9.69 -34.85 -4.10
CA ALA A 215 9.76 -34.15 -5.37
C ALA A 215 10.63 -32.89 -5.21
N PRO A 216 11.62 -32.68 -6.10
CA PRO A 216 12.39 -31.45 -6.11
C PRO A 216 11.44 -30.28 -6.36
N CYS A 217 11.65 -29.20 -5.62
CA CYS A 217 10.90 -27.95 -5.80
C CYS A 217 10.88 -27.59 -7.29
N PRO A 218 9.70 -27.32 -7.88
CA PRO A 218 9.64 -26.70 -9.19
C PRO A 218 10.65 -25.55 -9.26
N GLN A 219 11.51 -25.53 -10.26
CA GLN A 219 12.39 -24.38 -10.41
C GLN A 219 11.51 -23.24 -10.90
N PRO A 220 11.52 -22.06 -10.24
CA PRO A 220 10.92 -20.88 -10.84
C PRO A 220 11.54 -20.66 -12.23
N THR A 221 10.76 -20.15 -13.17
CA THR A 221 11.24 -19.91 -14.53
C THR A 221 12.48 -19.01 -14.47
N PRO A 222 13.65 -19.45 -14.96
CA PRO A 222 14.88 -18.70 -14.76
C PRO A 222 14.78 -17.33 -15.44
N CYS A 223 15.05 -16.27 -14.68
CA CYS A 223 15.34 -14.97 -15.25
C CYS A 223 16.62 -15.03 -16.10
N SER A 224 16.64 -14.29 -17.19
CA SER A 224 17.92 -13.74 -17.70
C SER A 224 18.62 -12.99 -16.56
N PRO A 225 19.96 -13.04 -16.50
CA PRO A 225 20.70 -13.10 -15.23
C PRO A 225 20.44 -11.90 -14.31
N PRO A 226 20.49 -12.13 -12.98
CA PRO A 226 20.29 -11.07 -11.99
C PRO A 226 21.39 -10.00 -12.11
N PRO A 227 21.11 -8.75 -11.67
CA PRO A 227 22.16 -7.77 -11.48
C PRO A 227 23.22 -8.35 -10.55
N ILE A 228 24.49 -8.13 -10.90
CA ILE A 228 25.64 -8.61 -10.14
C ILE A 228 25.55 -8.03 -8.72
N TYR A 229 25.20 -8.87 -7.75
CA TYR A 229 25.44 -8.58 -6.34
C TYR A 229 26.94 -8.33 -6.17
N THR A 230 27.30 -7.08 -5.88
CA THR A 230 28.63 -6.74 -5.39
C THR A 230 28.51 -6.59 -3.89
N PRO A 231 29.04 -7.53 -3.08
CA PRO A 231 29.02 -7.36 -1.63
C PRO A 231 29.76 -6.07 -1.27
N ILE A 232 29.12 -5.22 -0.46
CA ILE A 232 29.83 -4.13 0.21
C ILE A 232 30.79 -4.80 1.20
N ILE A 233 32.05 -4.91 0.82
CA ILE A 233 33.13 -5.23 1.74
C ILE A 233 33.27 -4.02 2.66
N SER A 234 32.73 -4.16 3.86
CA SER A 234 33.01 -3.25 4.96
C SER A 234 34.49 -3.34 5.31
N GLN A 235 35.31 -2.34 4.93
CA GLN A 235 36.44 -1.85 5.72
C GLN A 235 36.70 -0.34 5.47
N GLU A 236 36.81 0.36 6.61
CA GLU A 236 37.30 1.72 6.88
C GLU A 236 36.31 2.91 6.88
N PRO A 237 36.51 3.87 7.82
CA PRO A 237 35.43 4.62 8.44
C PRO A 237 34.95 5.79 7.59
N LEU A 238 33.64 6.06 7.68
CA LEU A 238 32.95 7.16 7.02
C LEU A 238 33.64 8.49 7.31
N GLN A 239 34.25 9.06 6.29
CA GLN A 239 34.44 10.50 6.20
C GLN A 239 33.10 11.06 5.70
N GLU A 240 32.45 11.90 6.50
CA GLU A 240 31.16 12.53 6.21
C GLU A 240 31.20 13.22 4.84
N ALA A 241 30.64 12.57 3.83
CA ALA A 241 30.31 13.19 2.56
C ALA A 241 28.81 13.46 2.58
N GLN A 242 28.47 14.75 2.64
CA GLN A 242 27.10 15.24 2.56
C GLN A 242 26.47 14.80 1.22
N LEU A 243 25.56 13.83 1.25
CA LEU A 243 24.69 13.54 0.12
C LEU A 243 23.72 14.73 -0.07
N PRO A 244 23.43 15.15 -1.31
CA PRO A 244 22.40 16.15 -1.54
C PRO A 244 21.05 15.56 -1.14
N MET A 245 20.35 16.27 -0.24
CA MET A 245 18.99 15.93 0.16
C MET A 245 18.08 15.96 -1.07
N ILE A 246 17.54 14.81 -1.45
CA ILE A 246 16.39 14.74 -2.34
C ILE A 246 15.18 15.11 -1.48
N ASP A 247 14.62 16.28 -1.73
CA ASP A 247 13.45 16.79 -1.02
C ASP A 247 12.21 16.03 -1.53
N LEU A 248 11.89 14.91 -0.88
CA LEU A 248 10.63 14.22 -1.08
C LEU A 248 9.50 15.16 -0.63
N PRO A 249 8.40 15.31 -1.39
CA PRO A 249 7.28 16.16 -0.96
C PRO A 249 6.82 15.69 0.42
N GLY A 250 6.92 16.60 1.38
CA GLY A 250 6.72 16.35 2.81
C GLY A 250 5.35 15.74 3.12
N PRO A 251 5.18 15.22 4.35
CA PRO A 251 3.96 14.52 4.74
C PRO A 251 2.74 15.40 4.50
N HIS A 252 1.82 14.94 3.65
CA HIS A 252 0.46 15.46 3.70
C HIS A 252 -0.03 15.26 5.12
N GLN A 253 -0.48 16.34 5.77
CA GLN A 253 -1.08 16.25 7.09
C GLN A 253 -2.16 15.19 7.03
N GLY A 254 -1.96 14.08 7.74
CA GLY A 254 -2.90 12.97 7.80
C GLY A 254 -4.31 13.52 7.92
N GLY A 255 -5.09 13.33 6.85
CA GLY A 255 -6.49 13.72 6.81
C GLY A 255 -7.20 13.00 7.95
N ARG A 256 -7.90 13.77 8.78
CA ARG A 256 -8.73 13.24 9.87
C ARG A 256 -9.99 12.61 9.28
N GLY A 257 -10.25 11.34 9.64
CA GLY A 257 -11.57 10.72 9.62
C GLY A 257 -11.86 9.82 8.44
#